data_AF-A0A8S2AE38-F1
#
_entry.id   AF-A0A8S2AE38-F1
#
_cell.length_a   1.000
_cell.length_b   1.000
_cell.length_c   1.000
_cell.angle_alpha   90.00
_cell.angle_beta   90.00
_cell.angle_gamma   90.00
#
_symmetry.space_group_name_H-M   'P 1'
#
loop_
_entity.id
_entity.type
_entity.pdbx_description
1 polymer ?
#
loop_
_entity_poly.entity_id
_entity_poly.type
_entity_poly.pdbx_seq_one_letter_code
_entity_poly.pdbx_strand_id
1 'polypeptide(L)'
;MCFLLFIRTSTAVAPVAGSPKLPSEITGKTVEEIIKEWNTELQERTGRFRKQANAIAEWDKRILQNRDVLLRLEIEVAKVVETQSSLERQLELIETHQQEVDKALQSMEEEAERIYNDERKSLLDDEAASTRDAMYEQSELVERELEHMTEQIRSIIQSVNANQGGELEAIDGMSPLDVVVRILNNQLSSLMWIDEKAEEFSSRIQKIASQGSGGDRELMAPKHWMS
;
A
#
# COMPACT_ATOMS: atom_id res chain seq x y z
N MET A 1 -20.28 -29.54 -11.65
CA MET A 1 -21.61 -29.89 -11.14
C MET A 1 -22.63 -29.43 -12.17
N CYS A 2 -23.02 -30.31 -13.09
CA CYS A 2 -23.98 -30.02 -14.17
C CYS A 2 -25.40 -30.16 -13.63
N PHE A 3 -26.20 -29.10 -13.65
CA PHE A 3 -27.64 -29.18 -13.45
C PHE A 3 -28.33 -29.27 -14.81
N LEU A 4 -28.77 -30.49 -15.16
CA LEU A 4 -29.70 -30.74 -16.25
C LEU A 4 -31.12 -30.38 -15.77
N LEU A 5 -31.71 -29.31 -16.32
CA LEU A 5 -33.14 -29.05 -16.17
C LEU A 5 -33.88 -29.61 -17.39
N PHE A 6 -34.62 -30.69 -17.14
CA PHE A 6 -35.50 -31.35 -18.10
C PHE A 6 -36.84 -30.59 -18.14
N ILE A 7 -37.13 -29.86 -19.22
CA ILE A 7 -38.45 -29.22 -19.39
C ILE A 7 -39.40 -30.24 -20.04
N ARG A 8 -40.40 -30.66 -19.27
CA ARG A 8 -41.50 -31.53 -19.71
C ARG A 8 -42.55 -30.67 -20.42
N THR A 9 -42.71 -30.82 -21.73
CA THR A 9 -43.78 -30.14 -22.50
C THR A 9 -45.12 -30.82 -22.23
N SER A 10 -46.03 -30.12 -21.56
CA SER A 10 -47.44 -30.52 -21.46
C SER A 10 -48.19 -29.98 -22.68
N THR A 11 -48.71 -30.87 -23.52
CA THR A 11 -49.59 -30.55 -24.64
C THR A 11 -51.03 -30.39 -24.13
N ALA A 12 -51.47 -29.16 -23.95
CA ALA A 12 -52.88 -28.85 -23.74
C ALA A 12 -53.58 -28.70 -25.10
N VAL A 13 -54.62 -29.50 -25.33
CA VAL A 13 -55.49 -29.42 -26.53
C VAL A 13 -56.57 -28.39 -26.24
N ALA A 14 -56.61 -27.30 -27.01
CA ALA A 14 -57.68 -26.30 -26.96
C ALA A 14 -58.75 -26.59 -28.03
N PRO A 15 -60.05 -26.44 -27.74
CA PRO A 15 -61.12 -26.68 -28.70
C PRO A 15 -61.21 -25.58 -29.76
N VAL A 16 -61.69 -25.97 -30.95
CA VAL A 16 -61.81 -25.13 -32.15
C VAL A 16 -63.05 -24.23 -32.15
N ALA A 17 -62.83 -23.02 -32.68
CA ALA A 17 -63.75 -22.15 -33.40
C ALA A 17 -64.94 -21.51 -32.64
N GLY A 18 -64.66 -20.38 -32.02
CA GLY A 18 -65.48 -19.18 -32.23
C GLY A 18 -64.73 -18.24 -33.17
N SER A 19 -65.41 -17.62 -34.13
CA SER A 19 -64.85 -16.51 -34.93
C SER A 19 -64.09 -15.56 -34.00
N PRO A 20 -62.87 -15.08 -34.36
CA PRO A 20 -62.14 -14.14 -33.52
C PRO A 20 -63.09 -12.97 -33.22
N LYS A 21 -63.48 -12.81 -31.95
CA LYS A 21 -64.12 -11.57 -31.53
C LYS A 21 -63.07 -10.51 -31.75
N LEU A 22 -63.24 -9.76 -32.83
CA LEU A 22 -62.43 -8.60 -33.15
C LEU A 22 -62.34 -7.78 -31.86
N PRO A 23 -61.12 -7.45 -31.38
CA PRO A 23 -60.95 -6.60 -30.22
C PRO A 23 -61.91 -5.41 -30.31
N SER A 24 -62.51 -5.02 -29.18
CA SER A 24 -63.48 -3.93 -29.10
C SER A 24 -62.94 -2.58 -29.60
N GLU A 25 -61.63 -2.47 -29.86
CA GLU A 25 -60.96 -1.33 -30.49
C GLU A 25 -61.13 -1.26 -32.02
N ILE A 26 -61.57 -2.35 -32.65
CA ILE A 26 -61.66 -2.51 -34.12
C ILE A 26 -63.12 -2.38 -34.60
N THR A 27 -64.08 -2.49 -33.68
CA THR A 27 -65.51 -2.45 -34.01
C THR A 27 -65.96 -1.00 -34.21
N GLY A 28 -66.26 -0.64 -35.47
CA GLY A 28 -66.71 0.71 -35.84
C GLY A 28 -65.65 1.59 -36.52
N LYS A 29 -64.40 1.12 -36.64
CA LYS A 29 -63.34 1.78 -37.40
C LYS A 29 -63.25 1.22 -38.82
N THR A 30 -62.92 2.06 -39.79
CA THR A 30 -62.62 1.59 -41.15
C THR A 30 -61.27 0.85 -41.17
N VAL A 31 -61.09 -0.08 -42.12
CA VAL A 31 -59.81 -0.81 -42.29
C VAL A 31 -58.62 0.14 -42.39
N GLU A 32 -58.83 1.30 -43.02
CA GLU A 32 -57.81 2.34 -43.19
C GLU A 32 -57.42 3.01 -41.86
N GLU A 33 -58.37 3.25 -40.96
CA GLU A 33 -58.09 3.78 -39.61
C GLU A 33 -57.28 2.79 -38.76
N ILE A 34 -57.58 1.49 -38.87
CA ILE A 34 -56.85 0.43 -38.16
C ILE A 34 -55.41 0.32 -38.66
N ILE A 35 -55.21 0.38 -39.98
CA ILE A 35 -53.87 0.39 -40.59
C ILE A 35 -53.08 1.62 -40.13
N LYS A 36 -53.72 2.79 -40.08
CA LYS A 36 -53.08 4.03 -39.63
C LYS A 36 -52.65 3.94 -38.16
N GLU A 37 -53.52 3.41 -37.29
CA GLU A 37 -53.25 3.22 -35.86
C GLU A 37 -52.10 2.24 -35.62
N TRP A 38 -52.11 1.08 -36.28
CA TRP A 38 -51.01 0.11 -36.20
C TRP A 38 -49.69 0.68 -36.71
N ASN A 39 -49.72 1.48 -37.78
CA ASN A 39 -48.52 2.13 -38.30
C ASN A 39 -47.96 3.15 -37.29
N THR A 40 -48.83 3.96 -36.67
CA THR A 40 -48.41 4.90 -35.62
C THR A 40 -47.84 4.17 -34.40
N GLU A 41 -48.48 3.10 -33.95
CA GLU A 41 -48.03 2.31 -32.81
C GLU A 41 -46.69 1.60 -33.11
N LEU A 42 -46.55 1.05 -34.32
CA LEU A 42 -45.30 0.43 -34.77
C LEU A 42 -44.16 1.45 -34.80
N GLN A 43 -44.42 2.64 -35.33
CA GLN A 43 -43.42 3.71 -35.40
C GLN A 43 -43.03 4.20 -34.00
N GLU A 44 -44.00 4.31 -33.08
CA GLU A 44 -43.74 4.67 -31.69
C GLU A 44 -42.91 3.59 -30.96
N ARG A 45 -43.32 2.33 -31.04
CA ARG A 45 -42.60 1.19 -30.43
C ARG A 45 -41.18 1.06 -30.99
N THR A 46 -41.02 1.25 -32.30
CA THR A 46 -39.69 1.26 -32.95
C THR A 46 -38.82 2.39 -32.40
N GLY A 47 -39.40 3.58 -32.19
CA GLY A 47 -38.71 4.70 -31.55
C GLY A 47 -38.28 4.40 -30.12
N ARG A 48 -39.16 3.81 -29.30
CA ARG A 48 -38.84 3.40 -27.92
C ARG A 48 -37.77 2.31 -27.88
N PHE A 49 -37.88 1.30 -28.73
CA PHE A 49 -36.89 0.23 -28.85
C PHE A 49 -35.51 0.77 -29.20
N ARG A 50 -35.42 1.70 -30.17
CA ARG A 50 -34.15 2.34 -30.53
C ARG A 50 -33.54 3.11 -29.35
N LYS A 51 -34.35 3.84 -28.58
CA LYS A 51 -33.88 4.55 -27.38
C LYS A 51 -33.34 3.57 -26.33
N GLN A 52 -34.06 2.48 -26.08
CA GLN A 52 -33.61 1.45 -25.14
C GLN A 52 -32.33 0.75 -25.61
N ALA A 53 -32.24 0.39 -26.90
CA ALA A 53 -31.04 -0.22 -27.47
C ALA A 53 -29.82 0.70 -27.33
N ASN A 54 -29.99 2.00 -27.54
CA ASN A 54 -28.90 2.97 -27.32
C ASN A 54 -28.51 3.08 -25.84
N ALA A 55 -29.47 3.12 -24.91
CA ALA A 55 -29.19 3.17 -23.48
C ALA A 55 -28.46 1.90 -23.00
N ILE A 56 -28.86 0.72 -23.49
CA ILE A 56 -28.18 -0.55 -23.22
C ILE A 56 -26.75 -0.50 -23.75
N ALA A 57 -26.52 -0.02 -24.98
CA ALA A 57 -25.19 0.11 -25.53
C ALA A 57 -24.28 1.05 -24.71
N GLU A 58 -24.83 2.14 -24.16
CA GLU A 58 -24.11 3.02 -23.25
C GLU A 58 -23.77 2.34 -21.92
N TRP A 59 -24.69 1.56 -21.37
CA TRP A 59 -24.45 0.78 -20.15
C TRP A 59 -23.41 -0.31 -20.36
N ASP A 60 -23.46 -1.04 -21.47
CA ASP A 60 -22.45 -2.04 -21.83
C ASP A 60 -21.05 -1.41 -21.91
N LYS A 61 -20.95 -0.22 -22.53
CA LYS A 61 -19.68 0.52 -22.56
C LYS A 61 -19.15 0.84 -21.16
N ARG A 62 -20.03 1.27 -20.24
CA ARG A 62 -19.64 1.56 -18.84
C ARG A 62 -19.24 0.29 -18.09
N ILE A 63 -19.94 -0.81 -18.30
CA ILE A 63 -19.61 -2.11 -17.69
C ILE A 63 -18.23 -2.56 -18.13
N LEU A 64 -17.90 -2.45 -19.42
CA LEU A 64 -16.57 -2.78 -19.93
C LEU A 64 -15.48 -1.89 -19.33
N GLN A 65 -15.71 -0.58 -19.22
CA GLN A 65 -14.77 0.34 -18.57
C GLN A 65 -14.55 -0.01 -17.09
N ASN A 66 -15.62 -0.30 -16.36
CA ASN A 66 -15.52 -0.71 -14.96
C ASN A 66 -14.78 -2.04 -14.80
N ARG A 67 -15.01 -3.00 -15.72
CA ARG A 67 -14.27 -4.25 -15.76
C ARG A 67 -12.77 -4.01 -15.94
N ASP A 68 -12.36 -3.11 -16.84
CA ASP A 68 -10.96 -2.80 -17.04
C ASP A 68 -10.31 -2.17 -15.80
N VAL A 69 -11.06 -1.33 -15.06
CA VAL A 69 -10.61 -0.79 -13.77
C VAL A 69 -10.47 -1.90 -12.73
N LEU A 70 -11.45 -2.80 -12.63
CA LEU A 70 -11.41 -3.92 -11.69
C LEU A 70 -10.25 -4.87 -11.95
N LEU A 71 -9.96 -5.18 -13.22
CA LEU A 71 -8.82 -6.01 -13.59
C LEU A 71 -7.47 -5.35 -13.23
N ARG A 72 -7.34 -4.02 -13.38
CA ARG A 72 -6.14 -3.32 -12.93
C ARG A 72 -6.01 -3.36 -11.40
N LEU A 73 -7.11 -3.13 -10.69
CA LEU A 73 -7.13 -3.20 -9.23
C LEU A 73 -6.77 -4.60 -8.73
N GLU A 74 -7.27 -5.65 -9.38
CA GLU A 74 -6.93 -7.04 -9.05
C GLU A 74 -5.42 -7.30 -9.17
N ILE A 75 -4.78 -6.80 -10.23
CA ILE A 75 -3.33 -6.90 -10.41
C ILE A 75 -2.58 -6.14 -9.32
N GLU A 76 -3.04 -4.94 -8.96
CA GLU A 76 -2.43 -4.15 -7.89
C GLU A 76 -2.57 -4.84 -6.53
N VAL A 77 -3.74 -5.38 -6.20
CA VAL A 77 -3.97 -6.15 -4.98
C VAL A 77 -3.09 -7.39 -4.94
N ALA A 78 -2.93 -8.11 -6.05
CA ALA A 78 -2.04 -9.26 -6.11
C ALA A 78 -0.57 -8.87 -5.79
N LYS A 79 -0.09 -7.74 -6.31
CA LYS A 79 1.25 -7.22 -5.97
C LYS A 79 1.36 -6.86 -4.49
N VAL A 80 0.34 -6.21 -3.92
CA VAL A 80 0.32 -5.87 -2.49
C VAL A 80 0.40 -7.14 -1.63
N VAL A 81 -0.37 -8.17 -1.97
CA VAL A 81 -0.34 -9.47 -1.27
C VAL A 81 1.04 -10.12 -1.36
N GLU A 82 1.67 -10.10 -2.53
CA GLU A 82 3.03 -10.62 -2.71
C GLU A 82 4.04 -9.85 -1.84
N THR A 83 3.95 -8.51 -1.82
CA THR A 83 4.83 -7.67 -1.00
C THR A 83 4.61 -7.91 0.49
N GLN A 84 3.36 -8.08 0.92
CA GLN A 84 3.02 -8.39 2.30
C GLN A 84 3.58 -9.75 2.72
N SER A 85 3.41 -10.77 1.88
CA SER A 85 3.98 -12.11 2.12
C SER A 85 5.51 -12.07 2.23
N SER A 86 6.17 -11.28 1.39
CA SER A 86 7.62 -11.06 1.49
C SER A 86 8.02 -10.35 2.79
N LEU A 87 7.25 -9.35 3.24
CA LEU A 87 7.51 -8.64 4.48
C LEU A 87 7.32 -9.55 5.70
N GLU A 88 6.25 -10.35 5.73
CA GLU A 88 6.00 -11.33 6.79
C GLU A 88 7.19 -12.31 6.93
N ARG A 89 7.71 -12.81 5.81
CA ARG A 89 8.92 -13.66 5.82
C ARG A 89 10.16 -12.94 6.33
N GLN A 90 10.34 -11.67 6.00
CA GLN A 90 11.46 -10.88 6.52
C GLN A 90 11.33 -10.63 8.03
N LEU A 91 10.11 -10.38 8.52
CA LEU A 91 9.84 -10.23 9.95
C LEU A 91 10.11 -11.52 10.72
N GLU A 92 9.68 -12.69 10.20
CA GLU A 92 9.97 -13.99 10.80
C GLU A 92 11.49 -14.26 10.88
N LEU A 93 12.25 -13.87 9.85
CA LEU A 93 13.70 -13.96 9.86
C LEU A 93 14.33 -13.05 10.94
N ILE A 94 13.86 -11.81 11.05
CA ILE A 94 14.33 -10.87 12.07
C ILE A 94 14.01 -11.40 13.47
N GLU A 95 12.80 -11.90 13.70
CA GLU A 95 12.40 -12.50 14.97
C GLU A 95 13.30 -13.69 15.34
N THR A 96 13.59 -14.56 14.36
CA THR A 96 14.51 -15.68 14.57
C THR A 96 15.91 -15.20 14.95
N HIS A 97 16.45 -14.21 14.23
CA HIS A 97 17.75 -13.63 14.56
C HIS A 97 17.77 -12.98 15.95
N GLN A 98 16.71 -12.29 16.35
CA GLN A 98 16.59 -11.70 17.68
C GLN A 98 16.63 -12.80 18.76
N GLN A 99 15.86 -13.88 18.58
CA GLN A 99 15.88 -15.01 19.52
C GLN A 99 17.25 -15.71 19.59
N GLU A 100 17.98 -15.80 18.48
CA GLU A 100 19.34 -16.36 18.47
C GLU A 100 20.34 -15.46 19.20
N VAL A 101 20.25 -14.15 19.00
CA VAL A 101 21.08 -13.16 19.72
C VAL A 101 20.79 -13.19 21.22
N ASP A 102 19.52 -13.22 21.62
CA ASP A 102 19.13 -13.30 23.03
C ASP A 102 19.69 -14.56 23.71
N LYS A 103 19.62 -15.71 23.03
CA LYS A 103 20.21 -16.97 23.54
C LYS A 103 21.73 -16.90 23.64
N ALA A 104 22.39 -16.28 22.66
CA ALA A 104 23.83 -16.10 22.66
C ALA A 104 24.28 -15.18 23.80
N LEU A 105 23.55 -14.08 24.03
CA LEU A 105 23.77 -13.16 25.15
C LEU A 105 23.58 -13.87 26.48
N GLN A 106 22.46 -14.58 26.68
CA GLN A 106 22.20 -15.34 27.90
C GLN A 106 23.31 -16.36 28.18
N SER A 107 23.79 -17.08 27.16
CA SER A 107 24.90 -18.02 27.32
C SER A 107 26.21 -17.33 27.71
N MET A 108 26.46 -16.12 27.20
CA MET A 108 27.66 -15.35 27.51
C MET A 108 27.58 -14.75 28.93
N GLU A 109 26.41 -14.27 29.35
CA GLU A 109 26.14 -13.79 30.70
C GLU A 109 26.33 -14.90 31.74
N GLU A 110 25.78 -16.09 31.49
CA GLU A 110 25.98 -17.24 32.38
C GLU A 110 27.47 -17.63 32.49
N GLU A 111 28.21 -17.57 31.39
CA GLU A 111 29.65 -17.89 31.41
C GLU A 111 30.45 -16.82 32.14
N ALA A 112 30.12 -15.55 31.93
CA ALA A 112 30.71 -14.44 32.67
C ALA A 112 30.42 -14.55 34.18
N GLU A 113 29.19 -14.90 34.57
CA GLU A 113 28.83 -15.12 35.96
C GLU A 113 29.55 -16.34 36.56
N ARG A 114 29.75 -17.41 35.78
CA ARG A 114 30.56 -18.57 36.18
C ARG A 114 32.01 -18.17 36.45
N ILE A 115 32.65 -17.46 35.52
CA ILE A 115 34.03 -16.97 35.67
C ILE A 115 34.14 -16.03 36.87
N TYR A 116 33.23 -15.07 37.00
CA TYR A 116 33.21 -14.14 38.12
C TYR A 116 33.10 -14.88 39.46
N ASN A 117 32.21 -15.87 39.59
CA ASN A 117 32.07 -16.63 40.83
C ASN A 117 33.30 -17.47 41.19
N ASP A 118 34.02 -17.99 40.19
CA ASP A 118 35.26 -18.75 40.39
C ASP A 118 36.41 -17.83 40.84
N GLU A 119 36.58 -16.69 40.17
CA GLU A 119 37.60 -15.69 40.49
C GLU A 119 37.29 -14.89 41.76
N ARG A 120 36.02 -14.74 42.15
CA ARG A 120 35.59 -13.99 43.34
C ARG A 120 36.24 -14.49 44.63
N LYS A 121 36.50 -15.80 44.76
CA LYS A 121 37.24 -16.33 45.92
C LYS A 121 38.71 -15.89 45.96
N SER A 122 39.29 -15.54 44.82
CA SER A 122 40.67 -15.06 44.69
C SER A 122 40.79 -13.52 44.72
N LEU A 123 39.71 -12.79 44.37
CA LEU A 123 39.70 -11.32 44.26
C LEU A 123 39.24 -10.58 45.53
N LEU A 124 38.68 -11.29 46.52
CA LEU A 124 38.17 -10.71 47.78
C LEU A 124 39.24 -9.99 48.64
N ASP A 125 40.53 -10.06 48.28
CA ASP A 125 41.63 -9.40 48.99
C ASP A 125 42.26 -8.22 48.22
N ASP A 126 41.73 -7.85 47.03
CA ASP A 126 42.30 -6.80 46.17
C ASP A 126 41.39 -5.57 46.03
N GLU A 127 41.79 -4.46 46.62
CA GLU A 127 41.05 -3.18 46.64
C GLU A 127 40.91 -2.55 45.23
N ALA A 128 41.80 -2.92 44.30
CA ALA A 128 41.71 -2.53 42.89
C ALA A 128 40.54 -3.23 42.15
N ALA A 129 40.15 -4.43 42.58
CA ALA A 129 38.98 -5.12 42.03
C ALA A 129 37.68 -4.45 42.50
N SER A 130 37.59 -4.10 43.79
CA SER A 130 36.43 -3.40 44.35
C SER A 130 36.18 -2.03 43.71
N THR A 131 37.25 -1.26 43.44
CA THR A 131 37.11 0.04 42.76
C THR A 131 36.68 -0.09 41.30
N ARG A 132 37.13 -1.14 40.60
CA ARG A 132 36.70 -1.44 39.23
C ARG A 132 35.23 -1.87 39.17
N ASP A 133 34.77 -2.68 40.12
CA ASP A 133 33.35 -3.09 40.20
C ASP A 133 32.43 -1.88 40.42
N ALA A 134 32.83 -0.95 41.30
CA ALA A 134 32.09 0.30 41.53
C ALA A 134 32.01 1.18 40.26
N MET A 135 33.05 1.19 39.42
CA MET A 135 33.03 1.92 38.16
C MET A 135 32.13 1.26 37.10
N TYR A 136 32.07 -0.08 37.05
CA TYR A 136 31.15 -0.78 36.16
C TYR A 136 29.69 -0.61 36.59
N GLU A 137 29.39 -0.66 37.89
CA GLU A 137 28.06 -0.36 38.42
C GLU A 137 27.63 1.08 38.06
N GLN A 138 28.54 2.05 38.17
CA GLN A 138 28.28 3.42 37.74
C GLN A 138 28.05 3.51 36.22
N SER A 139 28.78 2.72 35.42
CA SER A 139 28.62 2.71 33.96
C SER A 139 27.27 2.10 33.55
N GLU A 140 26.82 1.04 34.23
CA GLU A 140 25.50 0.43 34.03
C GLU A 140 24.37 1.41 34.38
N LEU A 141 24.55 2.21 35.44
CA LEU A 141 23.61 3.30 35.77
C LEU A 141 23.53 4.36 34.66
N VAL A 142 24.67 4.75 34.08
CA VAL A 142 24.70 5.70 32.96
C VAL A 142 24.04 5.10 31.73
N GLU A 143 24.26 3.81 31.44
CA GLU A 143 23.61 3.10 30.34
C GLU A 143 22.08 3.07 30.50
N ARG A 144 21.58 2.71 31.69
CA ARG A 144 20.14 2.74 31.99
C ARG A 144 19.53 4.13 31.82
N GLU A 145 20.26 5.18 32.21
CA GLU A 145 19.81 6.57 32.00
C GLU A 145 19.80 6.96 30.51
N LEU A 146 20.79 6.54 29.73
CA LEU A 146 20.83 6.76 28.29
C LEU A 146 19.71 6.01 27.56
N GLU A 147 19.39 4.79 27.99
CA GLU A 147 18.27 4.01 27.45
C GLU A 147 16.93 4.66 27.79
N HIS A 148 16.77 5.14 29.03
CA HIS A 148 15.59 5.91 29.43
C HIS A 148 15.42 7.18 28.59
N MET A 149 16.50 7.96 28.40
CA MET A 149 16.47 9.13 27.53
C MET A 149 16.17 8.77 26.07
N THR A 150 16.67 7.63 25.58
CA THR A 150 16.38 7.15 24.23
C THR A 150 14.89 6.81 24.07
N GLU A 151 14.29 6.16 25.06
CA GLU A 151 12.86 5.85 25.05
C GLU A 151 12.02 7.14 25.21
N GLN A 152 12.47 8.10 26.00
CA GLN A 152 11.86 9.43 26.08
C GLN A 152 11.95 10.16 24.73
N ILE A 153 13.09 10.14 24.05
CA ILE A 153 13.25 10.71 22.71
C ILE A 153 12.35 9.98 21.72
N ARG A 154 12.25 8.66 21.79
CA ARG A 154 11.33 7.86 20.96
C ARG A 154 9.88 8.26 21.19
N SER A 155 9.47 8.43 22.44
CA SER A 155 8.14 8.90 22.84
C SER A 155 7.89 10.34 22.37
N ILE A 156 8.87 11.23 22.49
CA ILE A 156 8.79 12.59 21.95
C ILE A 156 8.65 12.53 20.43
N ILE A 157 9.44 11.71 19.72
CA ILE A 157 9.33 11.53 18.27
C ILE A 157 7.95 10.97 17.90
N GLN A 158 7.43 9.98 18.63
CA GLN A 158 6.08 9.47 18.40
C GLN A 158 5.01 10.55 18.65
N SER A 159 5.13 11.33 19.72
CA SER A 159 4.22 12.45 20.02
C SER A 159 4.32 13.56 18.97
N VAL A 160 5.52 13.83 18.48
CA VAL A 160 5.80 14.79 17.41
C VAL A 160 5.24 14.27 16.10
N ASN A 161 5.39 12.99 15.79
CA ASN A 161 4.79 12.35 14.62
C ASN A 161 3.27 12.31 14.73
N ALA A 162 2.70 12.06 15.90
CA ALA A 162 1.26 12.15 16.15
C ALA A 162 0.74 13.59 15.96
N ASN A 163 1.49 14.58 16.44
CA ASN A 163 1.18 16.01 16.31
C ASN A 163 1.49 16.59 14.90
N GLN A 164 2.44 16.01 14.18
CA GLN A 164 2.87 16.41 12.82
C GLN A 164 2.19 15.59 11.72
N GLY A 165 1.38 14.59 12.07
CA GLY A 165 0.46 13.93 11.14
C GLY A 165 0.98 12.64 10.48
N GLY A 166 1.68 11.80 11.23
CA GLY A 166 2.23 10.52 10.77
C GLY A 166 1.39 9.28 11.09
N GLU A 167 0.37 9.38 11.95
CA GLU A 167 -0.50 8.23 12.25
C GLU A 167 -1.78 8.30 11.42
N LEU A 168 -1.97 7.27 10.59
CA LEU A 168 -3.15 7.04 9.76
C LEU A 168 -4.35 6.53 10.58
N GLU A 169 -4.31 6.67 11.91
CA GLU A 169 -5.51 6.46 12.71
C GLU A 169 -6.45 7.65 12.46
N ALA A 170 -7.61 7.33 11.89
CA ALA A 170 -8.72 8.24 11.79
C ALA A 170 -9.16 8.59 13.22
N ILE A 171 -8.58 9.63 13.81
CA ILE A 171 -9.09 10.21 15.05
C ILE A 171 -10.51 10.67 14.72
N ASP A 172 -11.49 10.01 15.32
CA ASP A 172 -12.92 10.34 15.21
C ASP A 172 -13.10 11.79 15.67
N GLY A 173 -13.25 12.71 14.71
CA GLY A 173 -13.39 14.15 14.96
C GLY A 173 -12.53 15.11 14.13
N MET A 174 -11.63 14.63 13.25
CA MET A 174 -10.86 15.54 12.39
C MET A 174 -11.75 16.24 11.35
N SER A 175 -11.67 17.57 11.27
CA SER A 175 -12.33 18.34 10.21
C SER A 175 -11.69 17.99 8.86
N PRO A 176 -12.45 17.98 7.75
CA PRO A 176 -11.88 17.83 6.41
C PRO A 176 -10.75 18.82 6.11
N LEU A 177 -10.77 20.01 6.74
CA LEU A 177 -9.69 20.99 6.64
C LEU A 177 -8.40 20.51 7.33
N ASP A 178 -8.51 19.86 8.49
CA ASP A 178 -7.36 19.33 9.24
C ASP A 178 -6.65 18.24 8.44
N VAL A 179 -7.43 17.40 7.73
CA VAL A 179 -6.90 16.39 6.81
C VAL A 179 -6.13 17.04 5.66
N VAL A 180 -6.66 18.12 5.07
CA VAL A 180 -6.00 18.84 3.98
C VAL A 180 -4.70 19.50 4.44
N VAL A 181 -4.73 20.21 5.58
CA VAL A 181 -3.53 20.85 6.16
C VAL A 181 -2.46 19.79 6.45
N ARG A 182 -2.86 18.61 6.97
CA ARG A 182 -1.95 17.49 7.22
C ARG A 182 -1.33 16.94 5.93
N ILE A 183 -2.14 16.73 4.88
CA ILE A 183 -1.63 16.28 3.57
C ILE A 183 -0.62 17.29 3.02
N LEU A 184 -0.95 18.59 3.08
CA LEU A 184 -0.08 19.64 2.58
C LEU A 184 1.24 19.72 3.36
N ASN A 185 1.20 19.56 4.68
CA ASN A 185 2.40 19.56 5.50
C ASN A 185 3.32 18.36 5.20
N ASN A 186 2.73 17.18 5.01
CA ASN A 186 3.48 15.99 4.58
C ASN A 186 4.08 16.16 3.17
N GLN A 187 3.32 16.75 2.25
CA GLN A 187 3.78 17.06 0.90
C GLN A 187 4.92 18.09 0.91
N LEU A 188 4.83 19.14 1.74
CA LEU A 188 5.89 20.13 1.90
C LEU A 188 7.17 19.49 2.43
N SER A 189 7.05 18.66 3.47
CA SER A 189 8.19 17.94 4.04
C SER A 189 8.83 17.01 3.01
N SER A 190 8.01 16.30 2.22
CA SER A 190 8.48 15.45 1.12
C SER A 190 9.20 16.26 0.04
N LEU A 191 8.68 17.45 -0.31
CA LEU A 191 9.32 18.33 -1.29
C LEU A 191 10.64 18.91 -0.78
N MET A 192 10.71 19.33 0.47
CA MET A 192 11.96 19.79 1.09
C MET A 192 13.02 18.68 1.09
N TRP A 193 12.63 17.45 1.40
CA TRP A 193 13.53 16.31 1.33
C TRP A 193 14.02 16.03 -0.10
N ILE A 194 13.12 16.12 -1.10
CA ILE A 194 13.51 15.99 -2.52
C ILE A 194 14.49 17.10 -2.91
N ASP A 195 14.26 18.33 -2.48
CA ASP A 195 15.13 19.47 -2.77
C ASP A 195 16.53 19.28 -2.17
N GLU A 196 16.61 18.91 -0.89
CA GLU A 196 17.89 18.59 -0.22
C GLU A 196 18.64 17.46 -0.96
N LYS A 197 17.94 16.39 -1.35
CA LYS A 197 18.56 15.28 -2.09
C LYS A 197 18.96 15.66 -3.51
N ALA A 198 18.21 16.54 -4.17
CA ALA A 198 18.55 17.06 -5.48
C ALA A 198 19.80 17.96 -5.40
N GLU A 199 19.92 18.80 -4.38
CA GLU A 199 21.13 19.58 -4.11
C GLU A 199 22.33 18.69 -3.81
N GLU A 200 22.15 17.65 -2.98
CA GLU A 200 23.20 16.66 -2.68
C GLU A 200 23.66 15.96 -3.97
N PHE A 201 22.72 15.55 -4.82
CA PHE A 201 23.03 14.90 -6.08
C PHE A 201 23.72 15.85 -7.08
N SER A 202 23.26 17.10 -7.16
CA SER A 202 23.88 18.16 -7.97
C SER A 202 25.32 18.43 -7.52
N SER A 203 25.56 18.53 -6.21
CA SER A 203 26.89 18.67 -5.63
C SER A 203 27.79 17.49 -5.96
N ARG A 204 27.28 16.25 -5.86
CA ARG A 204 28.00 15.03 -6.26
C ARG A 204 28.36 15.05 -7.75
N ILE A 205 27.45 15.47 -8.64
CA ILE A 205 27.73 15.63 -10.08
C ILE A 205 28.82 16.68 -10.31
N GLN A 206 28.73 17.85 -9.67
CA GLN A 206 29.72 18.91 -9.83
C GLN A 206 31.10 18.47 -9.34
N LYS A 207 31.16 17.73 -8.23
CA LYS A 207 32.39 17.12 -7.71
C LYS A 207 32.99 16.14 -8.74
N ILE A 208 32.19 15.24 -9.32
CA ILE A 208 32.64 14.31 -10.36
C ILE A 208 33.10 15.05 -11.62
N ALA A 209 32.38 16.06 -12.07
CA ALA A 209 32.76 16.88 -13.23
C ALA A 209 34.09 17.62 -12.99
N SER A 210 34.28 18.16 -11.79
CA SER A 210 35.55 18.83 -11.41
C SER A 210 36.73 17.86 -11.29
N GLN A 211 36.49 16.62 -10.81
CA GLN A 211 37.50 15.56 -10.75
C GLN A 211 37.83 14.99 -12.13
N GLY A 212 36.83 14.84 -13.01
CA GLY A 212 37.03 14.45 -14.41
C GLY A 212 37.86 15.48 -15.19
N SER A 213 37.67 16.78 -14.92
CA SER A 213 38.53 17.83 -15.47
C SER A 213 39.95 17.83 -14.91
N GLY A 214 40.18 17.24 -13.73
CA GLY A 214 41.50 17.07 -13.13
C GLY A 214 42.29 15.90 -13.72
N GLY A 215 41.63 14.79 -14.04
CA GLY A 215 42.25 13.61 -14.64
C GLY A 215 42.80 13.85 -16.06
N ASP A 216 42.17 14.72 -16.85
CA ASP A 216 42.68 15.09 -18.18
C ASP A 216 43.89 16.04 -18.12
N ARG A 217 44.12 16.74 -16.98
CA ARG A 217 45.29 17.62 -16.81
C ARG A 217 46.57 16.87 -16.43
N GLU A 218 46.47 15.69 -15.81
CA GLU A 218 47.64 14.87 -15.47
C GLU A 218 48.23 14.12 -16.67
N LEU A 219 47.44 13.90 -17.73
CA LEU A 219 47.91 13.35 -19.01
C LEU A 219 48.58 14.40 -19.93
N MET A 220 48.47 15.69 -19.58
CA MET A 220 49.07 16.82 -20.31
C MET A 220 50.25 17.45 -19.56
N ALA A 221 50.90 16.73 -18.64
CA ALA A 221 52.23 17.11 -18.18
C ALA A 221 53.26 16.75 -19.28
N PRO A 222 54.03 17.70 -19.83
CA PRO A 222 55.07 17.39 -20.79
C PRO A 222 56.10 16.50 -20.12
N LYS A 223 56.25 15.27 -20.63
CA LYS A 223 57.40 14.42 -20.34
C LYS A 223 58.64 15.17 -20.83
N HIS A 224 59.34 15.83 -19.93
CA HIS A 224 60.65 16.40 -20.19
C HIS A 224 61.65 15.23 -20.25
N TRP A 225 61.95 14.77 -21.46
CA TRP A 225 63.12 13.94 -21.73
C TRP A 225 64.35 14.85 -21.86
N MET A 226 65.49 14.34 -21.36
CA MET A 226 66.86 14.90 -21.37
C MET A 226 67.14 15.90 -20.22
N SER A 227 68.14 15.69 -19.37
CA SER A 227 69.45 15.05 -19.58
C SER A 227 69.98 14.29 -18.36
#